data_AF-A0A9E6SGE9-F1
#
_entry.id   AF-A0A9E6SGE9-F1
#
_cell.length_a   1.000
_cell.length_b   1.000
_cell.length_c   1.000
_cell.angle_alpha   90.00
_cell.angle_beta   90.00
_cell.angle_gamma   90.00
#
_symmetry.space_group_name_H-M   'P 1'
#
loop_
_entity.id
_entity.type
_entity.pdbx_description
1 polymer ?
#
loop_
_entity_poly.entity_id
_entity_poly.type
_entity_poly.pdbx_seq_one_letter_code
_entity_poly.pdbx_strand_id
1 'polypeptide(L)'
;EEIAAEIRGSVRRVEREFTFESYGKRMIQKADRLVANGERHANYARDIRYCLENQIWGLYNQLRHKDVREIRTRDYQEAMDNIQTSRPDLSTSTRNILTATFRNVLKVARDDGVIDVVPATPRARQKDTPRSYFPFHPLVAKDDDVYKAVIEKAKELGIKQPKVRGIAITDELYDLVLFLSHSFVRPTVSELYALRHSDIAVATDPKRLLITVRAGKTGYRVANSMPAAVAVYDRIRRRYPDAKPNDYIFYPDYQNRETAARNIQRQFRMVLDVAGVKDDPEAGLKYTIYSLRHTAICMRLILSHGEVNIFNLAKNAAPSVEQIERFYARQLPLSRELAINLQKFGGQS
;
A
#
# COMPACT_ATOMS: atom_id res chain seq x y z
N GLU A 1 9.24 -6.66 -67.18
CA GLU A 1 8.86 -5.67 -66.15
C GLU A 1 7.96 -6.23 -65.04
N GLU A 2 7.31 -7.39 -65.23
CA GLU A 2 6.47 -8.01 -64.17
C GLU A 2 7.23 -8.62 -62.98
N ILE A 3 8.51 -9.00 -63.15
CA ILE A 3 9.31 -9.60 -62.07
C ILE A 3 9.92 -8.52 -61.13
N ALA A 4 9.92 -7.25 -61.55
CA ALA A 4 10.50 -6.15 -60.78
C ALA A 4 9.54 -5.52 -59.74
N ALA A 5 8.26 -5.93 -59.75
CA ALA A 5 7.23 -5.40 -58.86
C ALA A 5 7.10 -6.20 -57.54
N GLU A 6 7.51 -7.47 -57.49
CA GLU A 6 7.42 -8.29 -56.26
C GLU A 6 8.51 -7.99 -55.22
N ILE A 7 9.60 -7.32 -55.61
CA ILE A 7 10.78 -7.12 -54.76
C ILE A 7 10.73 -5.80 -53.97
N ARG A 8 9.75 -4.92 -54.21
CA ARG A 8 9.58 -3.68 -53.42
C ARG A 8 8.54 -3.85 -52.32
N GLY A 9 8.94 -4.57 -51.27
CA GLY A 9 8.50 -4.30 -49.89
C GLY A 9 7.05 -4.65 -49.57
N SER A 10 6.67 -5.91 -49.76
CA SER A 10 5.50 -6.49 -49.10
C SER A 10 5.73 -6.54 -47.58
N VAL A 11 5.43 -5.42 -46.91
CA VAL A 11 5.31 -5.39 -45.44
C VAL A 11 4.27 -6.45 -45.09
N ARG A 12 4.72 -7.59 -44.55
CA ARG A 12 3.85 -8.69 -44.14
C ARG A 12 2.83 -8.12 -43.15
N ARG A 13 1.59 -7.97 -43.60
CA ARG A 13 0.53 -7.38 -42.80
C ARG A 13 0.12 -8.41 -41.75
N VAL A 14 0.44 -8.14 -40.49
CA VAL A 14 0.08 -9.01 -39.37
C VAL A 14 -1.43 -9.20 -39.34
N GLU A 15 -1.88 -10.44 -39.29
CA GLU A 15 -3.30 -10.77 -39.16
C GLU A 15 -3.80 -10.21 -37.83
N ARG A 16 -4.98 -9.57 -37.87
CA ARG A 16 -5.50 -8.79 -36.72
C ARG A 16 -5.54 -9.62 -35.44
N GLU A 17 -5.85 -10.91 -35.54
CA GLU A 17 -5.94 -11.82 -34.39
C GLU A 17 -4.60 -12.06 -33.68
N PHE A 18 -3.47 -12.00 -34.40
CA PHE A 18 -2.12 -12.18 -33.86
C PHE A 18 -1.46 -10.87 -33.39
N THR A 19 -2.16 -9.75 -33.48
CA THR A 19 -1.62 -8.46 -33.01
C THR A 19 -1.58 -8.36 -31.48
N PHE A 20 -0.61 -7.62 -30.95
CA PHE A 20 -0.56 -7.30 -29.52
C PHE A 20 -1.83 -6.61 -29.02
N GLU A 21 -2.47 -5.77 -29.84
CA GLU A 21 -3.74 -5.12 -29.49
C GLU A 21 -4.88 -6.13 -29.28
N SER A 22 -5.00 -7.13 -30.16
CA SER A 22 -6.01 -8.20 -30.05
C SER A 22 -5.87 -8.93 -28.70
N TYR A 23 -4.65 -9.34 -28.36
CA TYR A 23 -4.35 -9.99 -27.09
C TYR A 23 -4.51 -9.05 -25.88
N GLY A 24 -4.20 -7.77 -26.05
CA GLY A 24 -4.45 -6.74 -25.04
C GLY A 24 -5.92 -6.60 -24.69
N LYS A 25 -6.80 -6.54 -25.70
CA LYS A 25 -8.26 -6.49 -25.51
C LYS A 25 -8.77 -7.73 -24.80
N ARG A 26 -8.29 -8.92 -25.18
CA ARG A 26 -8.63 -10.18 -24.50
C ARG A 26 -8.14 -10.23 -23.07
N MET A 27 -6.96 -9.67 -22.78
CA MET A 27 -6.45 -9.54 -21.41
C MET A 27 -7.31 -8.58 -20.58
N ILE A 28 -7.79 -7.47 -21.14
CA ILE A 28 -8.73 -6.56 -20.47
C ILE A 28 -10.02 -7.31 -20.11
N GLN A 29 -10.62 -8.04 -21.06
CA GLN A 29 -11.82 -8.85 -20.81
C GLN A 29 -11.59 -9.95 -19.76
N LYS A 30 -10.40 -10.56 -19.74
CA LYS A 30 -10.01 -11.52 -18.69
C LYS A 30 -9.91 -10.81 -17.33
N ALA A 31 -9.31 -9.62 -17.27
CA ALA A 31 -9.21 -8.85 -16.05
C ALA A 31 -10.57 -8.39 -15.51
N ASP A 32 -11.47 -7.95 -16.39
CA ASP A 32 -12.84 -7.56 -16.03
C ASP A 32 -13.61 -8.75 -15.44
N ARG A 33 -13.50 -9.94 -16.04
CA ARG A 33 -14.10 -11.18 -15.51
C ARG A 33 -13.56 -11.54 -14.13
N LEU A 34 -12.25 -11.48 -13.92
CA LEU A 34 -11.64 -11.75 -12.61
C LEU A 34 -12.10 -10.75 -11.54
N VAL A 35 -12.34 -9.49 -11.90
CA VAL A 35 -12.91 -8.50 -10.99
C VAL A 35 -14.38 -8.80 -10.70
N ALA A 36 -15.17 -9.13 -11.71
CA ALA A 36 -16.58 -9.48 -11.56
C ALA A 36 -16.78 -10.73 -10.67
N ASN A 37 -15.89 -11.71 -10.78
CA ASN A 37 -15.90 -12.92 -9.95
C ASN A 37 -15.36 -12.70 -8.52
N GLY A 38 -14.89 -11.50 -8.18
CA GLY A 38 -14.28 -11.20 -6.88
C GLY A 38 -12.87 -11.77 -6.68
N GLU A 39 -12.27 -12.38 -7.71
CA GLU A 39 -10.90 -12.92 -7.66
C GLU A 39 -9.83 -11.82 -7.64
N ARG A 40 -10.17 -10.63 -8.14
CA ARG A 40 -9.29 -9.45 -8.18
C ARG A 40 -10.01 -8.19 -7.73
N HIS A 41 -9.26 -7.25 -7.16
CA HIS A 41 -9.77 -5.92 -6.78
C HIS A 41 -10.05 -5.06 -8.03
N ALA A 42 -11.02 -4.14 -7.96
CA ALA A 42 -11.43 -3.28 -9.07
C ALA A 42 -10.28 -2.51 -9.75
N ASN A 43 -9.26 -2.11 -8.99
CA ASN A 43 -8.09 -1.43 -9.53
C ASN A 43 -7.27 -2.31 -10.51
N TYR A 44 -7.36 -3.64 -10.42
CA TYR A 44 -6.59 -4.54 -11.29
C TYR A 44 -6.89 -4.32 -12.77
N ALA A 45 -8.16 -4.32 -13.16
CA ALA A 45 -8.58 -4.07 -14.54
C ALA A 45 -8.29 -2.62 -14.97
N ARG A 46 -8.50 -1.66 -14.06
CA ARG A 46 -8.22 -0.24 -14.30
C ARG A 46 -6.74 0.01 -14.61
N ASP A 47 -5.84 -0.57 -13.82
CA ASP A 47 -4.40 -0.43 -13.96
C ASP A 47 -3.89 -1.05 -15.28
N ILE A 48 -4.45 -2.21 -15.67
CA ILE A 48 -4.17 -2.85 -16.96
C ILE A 48 -4.61 -1.95 -18.11
N ARG A 49 -5.85 -1.46 -18.11
CA ARG A 49 -6.36 -0.54 -19.15
C ARG A 49 -5.49 0.71 -19.23
N TYR A 50 -5.19 1.33 -18.09
CA TYR A 50 -4.33 2.52 -18.04
C TYR A 50 -2.95 2.28 -18.68
N CYS A 51 -2.32 1.13 -18.41
CA CYS A 51 -1.02 0.80 -18.99
C CYS A 51 -1.08 0.45 -20.48
N LEU A 52 -2.19 -0.13 -20.96
CA LEU A 52 -2.37 -0.47 -22.37
C LEU A 52 -2.78 0.75 -23.21
N GLU A 53 -3.80 1.47 -22.77
CA GLU A 53 -4.58 2.43 -23.55
C GLU A 53 -4.08 3.87 -23.45
N ASN A 54 -3.13 4.18 -22.56
CA ASN A 54 -2.61 5.54 -22.47
C ASN A 54 -2.08 6.02 -23.83
N GLN A 55 -2.68 7.08 -24.36
CA GLN A 55 -2.46 7.52 -25.75
C GLN A 55 -1.05 8.06 -26.00
N ILE A 56 -0.33 8.48 -24.94
CA ILE A 56 0.97 9.11 -25.06
C ILE A 56 2.09 8.07 -24.97
N TRP A 57 2.02 7.18 -23.97
CA TRP A 57 3.12 6.25 -23.65
C TRP A 57 2.64 4.82 -23.37
N GLY A 58 1.35 4.53 -23.47
CA GLY A 58 0.82 3.19 -23.19
C GLY A 58 1.39 2.13 -24.12
N LEU A 59 1.25 0.85 -23.74
CA LEU A 59 1.79 -0.27 -24.50
C LEU A 59 1.18 -0.38 -25.91
N TYR A 60 -0.05 0.07 -26.13
CA TYR A 60 -0.60 0.16 -27.48
C TYR A 60 0.11 1.21 -28.32
N ASN A 61 0.61 2.30 -27.75
CA ASN A 61 1.40 3.25 -28.53
C ASN A 61 2.73 2.64 -29.00
N GLN A 62 3.27 1.69 -28.25
CA GLN A 62 4.55 1.04 -28.55
C GLN A 62 4.42 -0.20 -29.44
N LEU A 63 3.38 -1.03 -29.21
CA LEU A 63 3.34 -2.41 -29.70
C LEU A 63 2.05 -2.79 -30.42
N ARG A 64 1.06 -1.88 -30.57
CA ARG A 64 -0.31 -2.22 -31.04
C ARG A 64 -0.36 -3.18 -32.23
N HIS A 65 0.46 -2.93 -33.26
CA HIS A 65 0.44 -3.70 -34.52
C HIS A 65 1.51 -4.80 -34.59
N LYS A 66 2.31 -5.01 -33.54
CA LYS A 66 3.32 -6.07 -33.51
C LYS A 66 2.66 -7.44 -33.43
N ASP A 67 3.19 -8.40 -34.17
CA ASP A 67 2.79 -9.80 -34.09
C ASP A 67 3.32 -10.42 -32.79
N VAL A 68 2.44 -10.97 -31.95
CA VAL A 68 2.84 -11.57 -30.67
C VAL A 68 3.80 -12.75 -30.84
N ARG A 69 3.79 -13.42 -31.99
CA ARG A 69 4.67 -14.55 -32.32
C ARG A 69 6.13 -14.12 -32.51
N GLU A 70 6.30 -12.86 -32.92
CA GLU A 70 7.60 -12.28 -33.25
C GLU A 70 8.17 -11.42 -32.11
N ILE A 71 7.37 -11.09 -31.08
CA ILE A 71 7.84 -10.30 -29.94
C ILE A 71 8.97 -11.04 -29.22
N ARG A 72 10.10 -10.35 -29.04
CA ARG A 72 11.27 -10.82 -28.30
C ARG A 72 11.57 -9.91 -27.10
N THR A 73 12.56 -10.31 -26.31
CA THR A 73 13.08 -9.52 -25.18
C THR A 73 13.51 -8.11 -25.63
N ARG A 74 14.05 -7.98 -26.85
CA ARG A 74 14.46 -6.70 -27.44
C ARG A 74 13.27 -5.75 -27.61
N ASP A 75 12.15 -6.20 -28.17
CA ASP A 75 10.96 -5.34 -28.35
C ASP A 75 10.42 -4.85 -27.00
N TYR A 76 10.48 -5.71 -25.97
CA TYR A 76 10.15 -5.30 -24.62
C TYR A 76 11.07 -4.19 -24.11
N GLN A 77 12.40 -4.34 -24.26
CA GLN A 77 13.36 -3.34 -23.83
C GLN A 77 13.16 -2.00 -24.56
N GLU A 78 13.04 -2.03 -25.89
CA GLU A 78 12.78 -0.83 -26.70
C GLU A 78 11.48 -0.14 -26.27
N ALA A 79 10.40 -0.89 -26.03
CA ALA A 79 9.14 -0.32 -25.54
C ALA A 79 9.30 0.32 -24.15
N MET A 80 10.02 -0.32 -23.22
CA MET A 80 10.23 0.24 -21.88
C MET A 80 11.14 1.47 -21.92
N ASP A 81 12.19 1.47 -22.75
CA ASP A 81 13.14 2.58 -22.88
C ASP A 81 12.46 3.81 -23.49
N ASN A 82 11.63 3.61 -24.52
CA ASN A 82 10.80 4.67 -25.09
C ASN A 82 9.86 5.27 -24.05
N ILE A 83 9.17 4.44 -23.27
CA ILE A 83 8.27 4.89 -22.20
C ILE A 83 9.05 5.66 -21.13
N GLN A 84 10.22 5.16 -20.72
CA GLN A 84 11.07 5.81 -19.74
C GLN A 84 11.57 7.18 -20.24
N THR A 85 11.86 7.30 -21.53
CA THR A 85 12.32 8.54 -22.16
C THR A 85 11.18 9.55 -22.25
N SER A 86 9.99 9.13 -22.68
CA SER A 86 8.80 10.00 -22.76
C SER A 86 8.24 10.38 -21.38
N ARG A 87 8.41 9.51 -20.38
CA ARG A 87 7.87 9.68 -19.03
C ARG A 87 8.87 9.29 -17.95
N PRO A 88 9.94 10.09 -17.76
CA PRO A 88 10.95 9.84 -16.74
C PRO A 88 10.35 9.91 -15.32
N ASP A 89 9.25 10.64 -15.16
CA ASP A 89 8.50 10.86 -13.91
C ASP A 89 7.66 9.65 -13.46
N LEU A 90 7.51 8.60 -14.28
CA LEU A 90 6.76 7.41 -13.87
C LEU A 90 7.43 6.72 -12.68
N SER A 91 6.64 6.55 -11.62
CA SER A 91 7.06 5.81 -10.43
C SER A 91 7.47 4.37 -10.78
N THR A 92 8.41 3.82 -10.00
CA THR A 92 8.83 2.41 -10.11
C THR A 92 7.65 1.44 -10.01
N SER A 93 6.64 1.77 -9.19
CA SER A 93 5.42 0.97 -9.08
C SER A 93 4.66 0.90 -10.40
N THR A 94 4.48 2.04 -11.07
CA THR A 94 3.79 2.10 -12.37
C THR A 94 4.58 1.34 -13.43
N ARG A 95 5.91 1.45 -13.45
CA ARG A 95 6.78 0.67 -14.35
C ARG A 95 6.64 -0.84 -14.11
N ASN A 96 6.52 -1.27 -12.86
CA ASN A 96 6.27 -2.68 -12.52
C ASN A 96 4.90 -3.17 -13.04
N ILE A 97 3.86 -2.34 -12.95
CA ILE A 97 2.53 -2.64 -13.50
C ILE A 97 2.60 -2.73 -15.03
N LEU A 98 3.33 -1.83 -15.69
CA LEU A 98 3.57 -1.88 -17.13
C LEU A 98 4.21 -3.21 -17.56
N THR A 99 5.32 -3.60 -16.92
CA THR A 99 5.99 -4.88 -17.22
C THR A 99 5.06 -6.07 -16.94
N ALA A 100 4.29 -6.02 -15.85
CA ALA A 100 3.34 -7.08 -15.52
C ALA A 100 2.22 -7.18 -16.56
N THR A 101 1.72 -6.03 -17.04
CA THR A 101 0.69 -5.94 -18.08
C THR A 101 1.19 -6.50 -19.39
N PHE A 102 2.39 -6.09 -19.85
CA PHE A 102 3.04 -6.66 -21.03
C PHE A 102 3.14 -8.19 -20.94
N ARG A 103 3.64 -8.73 -19.82
CA ARG A 103 3.73 -10.18 -19.60
C ARG A 103 2.36 -10.84 -19.62
N ASN A 104 1.34 -10.24 -19.02
CA ASN A 104 0.00 -10.82 -18.97
C ASN A 104 -0.65 -10.88 -20.36
N VAL A 105 -0.43 -9.89 -21.21
CA VAL A 105 -0.87 -9.93 -22.62
C VAL A 105 -0.25 -11.13 -23.35
N LEU A 106 1.07 -11.30 -23.25
CA LEU A 106 1.75 -12.43 -23.90
C LEU A 106 1.40 -13.79 -23.27
N LYS A 107 1.05 -13.82 -21.98
CA LYS A 107 0.52 -15.04 -21.37
C LYS A 107 -0.82 -15.45 -21.98
N VAL A 108 -1.68 -14.52 -22.40
CA VAL A 108 -2.91 -14.88 -23.13
C VAL A 108 -2.55 -15.57 -24.45
N ALA A 109 -1.61 -15.02 -25.22
CA ALA A 109 -1.13 -15.66 -26.46
C ALA A 109 -0.52 -17.05 -26.23
N ARG A 110 0.23 -17.20 -25.14
CA ARG A 110 0.78 -18.50 -24.75
C ARG A 110 -0.31 -19.50 -24.34
N ASP A 111 -1.28 -19.04 -23.54
CA ASP A 111 -2.37 -19.90 -23.07
C ASP A 111 -3.26 -20.40 -24.24
N ASP A 112 -3.28 -19.69 -25.37
CA ASP A 112 -3.94 -20.15 -26.61
C ASP A 112 -3.04 -21.00 -27.52
N GLY A 113 -1.79 -21.26 -27.13
CA GLY A 113 -0.84 -22.03 -27.95
C GLY A 113 -0.25 -21.28 -29.14
N VAL A 114 -0.42 -19.95 -29.23
CA VAL A 114 0.15 -19.14 -30.33
C VAL A 114 1.65 -18.91 -30.15
N ILE A 115 2.13 -18.92 -28.91
CA ILE A 115 3.55 -18.91 -28.57
C ILE A 115 3.83 -19.92 -27.46
N ASP A 116 5.01 -20.53 -27.47
CA ASP A 116 5.37 -21.50 -26.43
C ASP A 116 5.87 -20.83 -25.14
N VAL A 117 6.59 -19.71 -25.29
CA VAL A 117 7.32 -19.06 -24.21
C VAL A 117 7.11 -17.54 -24.24
N VAL A 118 6.85 -16.96 -23.08
CA VAL A 118 6.84 -15.50 -22.91
C VAL A 118 8.30 -14.99 -22.84
N PRO A 119 8.70 -14.01 -23.65
CA PRO A 119 10.06 -13.45 -23.62
C PRO A 119 10.49 -12.97 -22.23
N ALA A 120 11.79 -13.00 -21.99
CA ALA A 120 12.35 -12.51 -20.74
C ALA A 120 12.07 -11.01 -20.58
N THR A 121 11.66 -10.61 -19.37
CA THR A 121 11.52 -9.19 -19.00
C THR A 121 12.53 -8.88 -17.90
N PRO A 122 13.82 -8.66 -18.24
CA PRO A 122 14.84 -8.39 -17.24
C PRO A 122 14.44 -7.17 -16.40
N ARG A 123 14.65 -7.26 -15.08
CA ARG A 123 14.36 -6.17 -14.15
C ARG A 123 15.66 -5.69 -13.51
N ALA A 124 15.85 -4.39 -13.44
CA ALA A 124 16.88 -3.81 -12.58
C ALA A 124 16.56 -4.12 -11.10
N ARG A 125 17.59 -4.29 -10.27
CA ARG A 125 17.42 -4.41 -8.82
C ARG A 125 16.75 -3.14 -8.31
N GLN A 126 15.58 -3.30 -7.70
CA GLN A 126 14.83 -2.18 -7.14
C GLN A 126 15.45 -1.75 -5.81
N LYS A 127 15.78 -0.45 -5.69
CA LYS A 127 16.09 0.16 -4.39
C LYS A 127 14.78 0.35 -3.63
N ASP A 128 14.68 -0.26 -2.45
CA ASP A 128 13.52 -0.07 -1.58
C ASP A 128 13.51 1.35 -1.02
N THR A 129 12.35 2.00 -1.13
CA THR A 129 12.05 3.27 -0.44
C THR A 129 11.10 2.95 0.73
N PRO A 130 11.62 2.54 1.90
CA PRO A 130 10.80 2.34 3.09
C PRO A 130 10.00 3.59 3.45
N ARG A 131 8.81 3.38 4.00
CA ARG A 131 7.98 4.47 4.54
C ARG A 131 8.62 4.99 5.84
N SER A 132 8.54 6.29 6.11
CA SER A 132 9.02 6.84 7.37
C SER A 132 8.16 6.42 8.55
N TYR A 133 8.82 6.14 9.68
CA TYR A 133 8.22 6.24 11.02
C TYR A 133 8.51 7.61 11.61
N PHE A 134 7.59 8.11 12.43
CA PHE A 134 7.87 9.24 13.33
C PHE A 134 8.89 8.81 14.39
N PRO A 135 10.03 9.52 14.54
CA PRO A 135 10.96 9.31 15.65
C PRO A 135 10.25 9.37 17.00
N PHE A 136 10.67 8.51 17.94
CA PHE A 136 10.05 8.35 19.25
C PHE A 136 11.07 7.98 20.32
N HIS A 137 10.80 8.31 21.58
CA HIS A 137 11.64 7.89 22.70
C HIS A 137 11.55 6.37 22.93
N PRO A 138 12.66 5.63 23.14
CA PRO A 138 14.01 6.10 23.47
C PRO A 138 14.98 6.25 22.28
N LEU A 139 14.52 6.17 21.03
CA LEU A 139 15.42 6.35 19.87
C LEU A 139 15.93 7.80 19.74
N VAL A 140 15.17 8.74 20.28
CA VAL A 140 15.50 10.17 20.35
C VAL A 140 15.27 10.69 21.77
N ALA A 141 15.79 11.88 22.08
CA ALA A 141 15.51 12.57 23.34
C ALA A 141 14.01 12.87 23.45
N LYS A 142 13.50 13.06 24.68
CA LYS A 142 12.07 13.31 24.91
C LYS A 142 11.55 14.58 24.22
N ASP A 143 12.41 15.59 24.10
CA ASP A 143 12.07 16.87 23.46
C ASP A 143 12.03 16.75 21.93
N ASP A 144 12.70 15.73 21.37
CA ASP A 144 12.74 15.41 19.94
C ASP A 144 11.72 14.33 19.55
N ASP A 145 10.83 13.92 20.46
CA ASP A 145 9.83 12.87 20.22
C ASP A 145 8.71 13.38 19.29
N VAL A 146 8.97 13.26 17.98
CA VAL A 146 8.06 13.65 16.91
C VAL A 146 6.71 12.93 17.02
N TYR A 147 6.72 11.65 17.38
CA TYR A 147 5.48 10.89 17.55
C TYR A 147 4.58 11.50 18.64
N LYS A 148 5.16 11.83 19.78
CA LYS A 148 4.46 12.46 20.90
C LYS A 148 3.94 13.85 20.50
N ALA A 149 4.76 14.66 19.82
CA ALA A 149 4.34 15.97 19.31
C ALA A 149 3.12 15.87 18.38
N VAL A 150 3.10 14.88 17.46
CA VAL A 150 1.96 14.64 16.56
C VAL A 150 0.69 14.29 17.33
N ILE A 151 0.77 13.45 18.36
CA ILE A 151 -0.38 13.08 19.21
C ILE A 151 -0.91 14.29 19.97
N GLU A 152 -0.02 15.08 20.58
CA GLU A 152 -0.39 16.26 21.35
C GLU A 152 -1.07 17.31 20.45
N LYS A 153 -0.53 17.56 19.25
CA LYS A 153 -1.15 18.47 18.29
C LYS A 153 -2.46 17.96 17.72
N ALA A 154 -2.61 16.65 17.49
CA ALA A 154 -3.90 16.07 17.11
C ALA A 154 -4.97 16.32 18.18
N LYS A 155 -4.61 16.18 19.46
CA LYS A 155 -5.50 16.47 20.59
C LYS A 155 -5.86 17.95 20.67
N GLU A 156 -4.87 18.83 20.57
CA GLU A 156 -5.05 20.28 20.60
C GLU A 156 -6.00 20.74 19.48
N LEU A 157 -5.79 20.24 18.26
CA LEU A 157 -6.63 20.58 17.11
C LEU A 157 -8.04 20.02 17.25
N GLY A 158 -8.22 18.84 17.86
CA GLY A 158 -9.55 18.30 18.15
C GLY A 158 -10.36 19.17 19.13
N ILE A 159 -9.70 19.91 20.02
CA ILE A 159 -10.33 20.88 20.94
C ILE A 159 -10.62 22.21 20.22
N LYS A 160 -9.63 22.74 19.49
CA LYS A 160 -9.76 24.03 18.78
C LYS A 160 -10.70 23.97 17.58
N GLN A 161 -10.91 22.79 17.02
CA GLN A 161 -11.77 22.52 15.88
C GLN A 161 -11.57 23.43 14.66
N PRO A 162 -10.32 23.68 14.21
CA PRO A 162 -10.10 24.44 13.00
C PRO A 162 -10.66 23.69 11.79
N LYS A 163 -11.03 24.44 10.75
CA LYS A 163 -11.63 23.88 9.53
C LYS A 163 -10.58 23.70 8.44
N VAL A 164 -10.52 22.49 7.88
CA VAL A 164 -9.75 22.20 6.66
C VAL A 164 -10.74 21.98 5.53
N ARG A 165 -10.73 22.88 4.53
CA ARG A 165 -11.72 22.90 3.43
C ARG A 165 -13.17 22.87 3.92
N GLY A 166 -13.47 23.65 4.97
CA GLY A 166 -14.80 23.75 5.57
C GLY A 166 -15.16 22.65 6.57
N ILE A 167 -14.35 21.58 6.70
CA ILE A 167 -14.60 20.46 7.62
C ILE A 167 -13.78 20.66 8.89
N ALA A 168 -14.45 20.70 10.05
CA ALA A 168 -13.78 20.84 11.34
C ALA A 168 -12.95 19.59 11.70
N ILE A 169 -11.77 19.81 12.30
CA ILE A 169 -10.99 18.74 12.93
C ILE A 169 -11.57 18.47 14.31
N THR A 170 -12.12 17.28 14.54
CA THR A 170 -12.68 16.89 15.84
C THR A 170 -11.72 16.01 16.63
N ASP A 171 -12.05 15.75 17.89
CA ASP A 171 -11.37 14.78 18.76
C ASP A 171 -11.36 13.35 18.19
N GLU A 172 -12.24 13.05 17.23
CA GLU A 172 -12.25 11.81 16.48
C GLU A 172 -10.95 11.58 15.68
N LEU A 173 -10.31 12.64 15.16
CA LEU A 173 -9.02 12.50 14.48
C LEU A 173 -7.94 12.06 15.47
N TYR A 174 -7.94 12.63 16.67
CA TYR A 174 -7.02 12.23 17.74
C TYR A 174 -7.20 10.76 18.13
N ASP A 175 -8.45 10.31 18.28
CA ASP A 175 -8.76 8.91 18.52
C ASP A 175 -8.32 8.01 17.38
N LEU A 176 -8.50 8.42 16.13
CA LEU A 176 -8.04 7.67 14.96
C LEU A 176 -6.51 7.53 14.95
N VAL A 177 -5.78 8.60 15.25
CA VAL A 177 -4.31 8.60 15.33
C VAL A 177 -3.84 7.60 16.40
N LEU A 178 -4.41 7.67 17.61
CA LEU A 178 -4.09 6.73 18.68
C LEU A 178 -4.47 5.29 18.34
N PHE A 179 -5.66 5.09 17.76
CA PHE A 179 -6.12 3.77 17.37
C PHE A 179 -5.17 3.12 16.38
N LEU A 180 -4.70 3.85 15.36
CA LEU A 180 -3.73 3.35 14.40
C LEU A 180 -2.41 2.93 15.05
N SER A 181 -1.91 3.73 16.00
CA SER A 181 -0.68 3.43 16.74
C SER A 181 -0.77 2.22 17.66
N HIS A 182 -2.00 1.78 17.99
CA HIS A 182 -2.24 0.70 18.94
C HIS A 182 -2.93 -0.53 18.35
N SER A 183 -3.43 -0.49 17.12
CA SER A 183 -4.17 -1.59 16.49
C SER A 183 -3.39 -2.35 15.40
N PHE A 184 -2.31 -1.77 14.88
CA PHE A 184 -1.53 -2.32 13.77
C PHE A 184 -2.34 -2.55 12.48
N VAL A 185 -3.50 -1.91 12.31
CA VAL A 185 -4.29 -1.99 11.05
C VAL A 185 -3.75 -1.04 9.99
N ARG A 186 -3.98 -1.34 8.70
CA ARG A 186 -3.57 -0.44 7.60
C ARG A 186 -4.55 0.73 7.49
N PRO A 187 -4.07 1.97 7.34
CA PRO A 187 -4.93 3.10 7.04
C PRO A 187 -5.33 3.11 5.56
N THR A 188 -6.04 2.07 5.14
CA THR A 188 -6.57 1.90 3.77
C THR A 188 -8.08 1.82 3.80
N VAL A 189 -8.70 2.15 2.66
CA VAL A 189 -10.17 2.17 2.51
C VAL A 189 -10.80 0.83 2.88
N SER A 190 -10.13 -0.29 2.57
CA SER A 190 -10.60 -1.65 2.85
C SER A 190 -10.21 -2.21 4.21
N GLU A 191 -9.51 -1.45 5.05
CA GLU A 191 -9.07 -1.90 6.38
C GLU A 191 -9.52 -0.91 7.46
N LEU A 192 -8.67 0.03 7.92
CA LEU A 192 -9.05 1.00 8.97
C LEU A 192 -10.39 1.69 8.68
N TYR A 193 -10.54 2.26 7.48
CA TYR A 193 -11.72 3.05 7.17
C TYR A 193 -12.96 2.18 6.96
N ALA A 194 -12.82 0.87 6.74
CA ALA A 194 -13.95 -0.04 6.58
C ALA A 194 -14.42 -0.68 7.90
N LEU A 195 -13.69 -0.50 9.01
CA LEU A 195 -14.01 -1.12 10.29
C LEU A 195 -15.39 -0.68 10.79
N ARG A 196 -16.23 -1.67 11.12
CA ARG A 196 -17.54 -1.48 11.74
C ARG A 196 -17.53 -1.95 13.19
N HIS A 197 -18.54 -1.56 13.97
CA HIS A 197 -18.65 -1.99 15.36
C HIS A 197 -18.69 -3.53 15.48
N SER A 198 -19.33 -4.23 14.54
CA SER A 198 -19.38 -5.69 14.43
C SER A 198 -18.04 -6.38 14.22
N ASP A 199 -17.01 -5.63 13.83
CA ASP A 199 -15.66 -6.15 13.60
C ASP A 199 -14.78 -6.06 14.84
N ILE A 200 -15.26 -5.42 15.92
CA ILE A 200 -14.50 -5.18 17.15
C ILE A 200 -15.09 -6.01 18.29
N ALA A 201 -14.27 -6.87 18.89
CA ALA A 201 -14.57 -7.52 20.15
C ALA A 201 -13.55 -7.12 21.22
N VAL A 202 -14.00 -6.86 22.45
CA VAL A 202 -13.12 -6.55 23.58
C VAL A 202 -12.79 -7.85 24.31
N ALA A 203 -11.51 -8.17 24.43
CA ALA A 203 -11.02 -9.26 25.27
C ALA A 203 -10.35 -8.66 26.51
N THR A 204 -10.50 -9.32 27.66
CA THR A 204 -10.04 -8.84 28.98
C THR A 204 -8.74 -9.49 29.45
N ASP A 205 -8.45 -10.70 28.96
CA ASP A 205 -7.25 -11.46 29.34
C ASP A 205 -6.44 -11.93 28.11
N PRO A 206 -5.31 -11.27 27.79
CA PRO A 206 -4.96 -9.90 28.17
C PRO A 206 -5.91 -8.85 27.56
N LYS A 207 -6.02 -7.68 28.19
CA LYS A 207 -6.89 -6.57 27.73
C LYS A 207 -6.51 -6.08 26.33
N ARG A 208 -7.37 -6.29 25.34
CA ARG A 208 -7.14 -5.93 23.92
C ARG A 208 -8.42 -5.86 23.12
N LEU A 209 -8.33 -5.30 21.91
CA LEU A 209 -9.32 -5.46 20.87
C LEU A 209 -8.92 -6.63 19.95
N LEU A 210 -9.91 -7.46 19.63
CA LEU A 210 -9.89 -8.38 18.51
C LEU A 210 -10.55 -7.66 17.33
N ILE A 211 -9.75 -7.32 16.32
CA ILE A 211 -10.17 -6.53 15.17
C ILE A 211 -10.24 -7.44 13.95
N THR A 212 -11.45 -7.69 13.47
CA THR A 212 -11.70 -8.55 12.31
C THR A 212 -11.56 -7.76 11.02
N VAL A 213 -10.49 -8.01 10.27
CA VAL A 213 -10.26 -7.40 8.95
C VAL A 213 -10.74 -8.38 7.88
N ARG A 214 -11.89 -8.07 7.24
CA ARG A 214 -12.54 -8.99 6.27
C ARG A 214 -11.97 -8.88 4.85
N ALA A 215 -11.67 -7.66 4.38
CA ALA A 215 -11.31 -7.38 2.99
C ALA A 215 -9.97 -6.63 2.84
N GLY A 216 -9.04 -6.86 3.78
CA GLY A 216 -7.70 -6.26 3.73
C GLY A 216 -6.88 -6.77 2.53
N LYS A 217 -5.81 -6.04 2.19
CA LYS A 217 -4.83 -6.44 1.13
C LYS A 217 -4.31 -7.89 1.29
N THR A 218 -4.34 -8.43 2.49
CA THR A 218 -3.83 -9.75 2.87
C THR A 218 -4.93 -10.79 3.16
N GLY A 219 -6.19 -10.51 2.82
CA GLY A 219 -7.31 -11.39 3.11
C GLY A 219 -7.85 -11.26 4.54
N TYR A 220 -8.70 -12.22 4.93
CA TYR A 220 -9.33 -12.30 6.24
C TYR A 220 -8.29 -12.51 7.35
N ARG A 221 -8.37 -11.72 8.42
CA ARG A 221 -7.53 -11.87 9.62
C ARG A 221 -8.15 -11.25 10.85
N VAL A 222 -7.73 -11.72 12.03
CA VAL A 222 -8.01 -11.06 13.32
C VAL A 222 -6.72 -10.46 13.86
N ALA A 223 -6.71 -9.14 14.01
CA ALA A 223 -5.59 -8.41 14.61
C ALA A 223 -5.85 -8.18 16.11
N ASN A 224 -4.82 -8.41 16.93
CA ASN A 224 -4.81 -8.10 18.35
C ASN A 224 -4.20 -6.70 18.54
N SER A 225 -4.91 -5.83 19.24
CA SER A 225 -4.43 -4.49 19.58
C SER A 225 -3.61 -4.48 20.87
N MET A 226 -2.96 -3.35 21.13
CA MET A 226 -2.47 -2.97 22.46
C MET A 226 -3.66 -2.58 23.37
N PRO A 227 -3.51 -2.63 24.71
CA PRO A 227 -4.57 -2.29 25.66
C PRO A 227 -5.12 -0.86 25.50
N ALA A 228 -4.26 0.09 25.10
CA ALA A 228 -4.64 1.49 24.89
C ALA A 228 -5.73 1.67 23.80
N ALA A 229 -5.80 0.76 22.81
CA ALA A 229 -6.85 0.81 21.79
C ALA A 229 -8.24 0.54 22.39
N VAL A 230 -8.33 -0.23 23.49
CA VAL A 230 -9.61 -0.47 24.18
C VAL A 230 -10.17 0.84 24.73
N ALA A 231 -9.32 1.64 25.39
CA ALA A 231 -9.74 2.94 25.91
C ALA A 231 -10.17 3.90 24.79
N VAL A 232 -9.52 3.83 23.62
CA VAL A 232 -9.92 4.60 22.44
C VAL A 232 -11.30 4.15 21.94
N TYR A 233 -11.52 2.84 21.83
CA TYR A 233 -12.81 2.30 21.40
C TYR A 233 -13.94 2.65 22.36
N ASP A 234 -13.68 2.68 23.68
CA ASP A 234 -14.65 3.17 24.65
C ASP A 234 -15.01 4.65 24.42
N ARG A 235 -14.05 5.50 24.01
CA ARG A 235 -14.35 6.90 23.63
C ARG A 235 -15.19 6.98 22.36
N ILE A 236 -14.90 6.15 21.36
CA ILE A 236 -15.70 6.05 20.14
C ILE A 236 -17.15 5.67 20.45
N ARG A 237 -17.38 4.66 21.30
CA ARG A 237 -18.73 4.26 21.72
C ARG A 237 -19.47 5.35 22.48
N ARG A 238 -18.76 6.16 23.27
CA ARG A 238 -19.38 7.33 23.95
C ARG A 238 -19.71 8.46 22.97
N ARG A 239 -18.89 8.64 21.92
CA ARG A 239 -19.12 9.63 20.86
C ARG A 239 -20.34 9.26 20.00
N TYR A 240 -20.57 7.95 19.79
CA TYR A 240 -21.70 7.42 19.04
C TYR A 240 -22.49 6.40 19.88
N PRO A 241 -23.29 6.85 20.87
CA PRO A 241 -24.00 5.96 21.79
C PRO A 241 -25.04 5.07 21.08
N ASP A 242 -25.65 5.59 20.01
CA ASP A 242 -26.70 4.90 19.24
C ASP A 242 -26.15 4.13 18.03
N ALA A 243 -24.83 3.95 17.94
CA ALA A 243 -24.20 3.24 16.82
C ALA A 243 -24.67 1.77 16.74
N LYS A 244 -25.10 1.37 15.56
CA LYS A 244 -25.49 0.00 15.25
C LYS A 244 -24.25 -0.85 14.95
N PRO A 245 -24.34 -2.20 15.03
CA PRO A 245 -23.22 -3.09 14.72
C PRO A 245 -22.59 -2.85 13.34
N ASN A 246 -23.42 -2.49 12.35
CA ASN A 246 -22.96 -2.24 11.00
C ASN A 246 -22.46 -0.80 10.78
N ASP A 247 -22.50 0.10 11.76
CA ASP A 247 -22.00 1.45 11.55
C ASP A 247 -20.46 1.48 11.62
N TYR A 248 -19.84 2.39 10.88
CA TYR A 248 -18.38 2.56 10.90
C TYR A 248 -17.92 3.13 12.23
N ILE A 249 -16.81 2.62 12.76
CA ILE A 249 -16.27 3.10 14.05
C ILE A 249 -15.63 4.49 13.96
N PHE A 250 -15.35 4.97 12.74
CA PHE A 250 -14.78 6.29 12.49
C PHE A 250 -15.53 6.99 11.37
N TYR A 251 -15.92 8.23 11.61
CA TYR A 251 -16.60 9.12 10.68
C TYR A 251 -17.81 8.42 10.03
N PRO A 252 -18.78 7.92 10.82
CA PRO A 252 -19.89 7.10 10.32
C PRO A 252 -20.76 7.82 9.29
N ASP A 253 -20.87 9.15 9.38
CA ASP A 253 -21.63 9.97 8.42
C ASP A 253 -21.06 9.90 7.00
N TYR A 254 -19.78 9.59 6.86
CA TYR A 254 -19.14 9.42 5.55
C TYR A 254 -19.30 7.98 5.06
N GLN A 255 -20.38 7.71 4.34
CA GLN A 255 -20.62 6.42 3.70
C GLN A 255 -19.59 6.10 2.59
N ASN A 256 -19.17 7.12 1.83
CA ASN A 256 -18.09 6.99 0.87
C ASN A 256 -16.72 7.04 1.59
N ARG A 257 -16.10 5.86 1.74
CA ARG A 257 -14.89 5.69 2.56
C ARG A 257 -13.63 6.26 1.92
N GLU A 258 -13.58 6.38 0.60
CA GLU A 258 -12.54 7.11 -0.12
C GLU A 258 -12.56 8.61 0.21
N THR A 259 -13.75 9.16 0.42
CA THR A 259 -13.93 10.56 0.79
C THR A 259 -13.55 10.81 2.23
N ALA A 260 -13.97 9.92 3.14
CA ALA A 260 -13.49 9.92 4.53
C ALA A 260 -11.95 9.90 4.58
N ALA A 261 -11.33 8.93 3.91
CA ALA A 261 -9.88 8.76 3.86
C ALA A 261 -9.16 10.02 3.36
N ARG A 262 -9.65 10.65 2.27
CA ARG A 262 -9.06 11.89 1.73
C ARG A 262 -9.21 13.07 2.68
N ASN A 263 -10.35 13.19 3.37
CA ASN A 263 -10.58 14.27 4.33
C ASN A 263 -9.66 14.10 5.55
N ILE A 264 -9.60 12.90 6.11
CA ILE A 264 -8.73 12.55 7.24
C ILE A 264 -7.27 12.80 6.88
N GLN A 265 -6.83 12.43 5.66
CA GLN A 265 -5.46 12.70 5.21
C GLN A 265 -5.13 14.19 5.17
N ARG A 266 -6.06 15.05 4.75
CA ARG A 266 -5.87 16.51 4.75
C ARG A 266 -5.83 17.09 6.17
N GLN A 267 -6.73 16.64 7.03
CA GLN A 267 -6.74 17.04 8.43
C GLN A 267 -5.46 16.62 9.14
N PHE A 268 -5.00 15.38 8.91
CA PHE A 268 -3.73 14.90 9.44
C PHE A 268 -2.53 15.69 8.90
N ARG A 269 -2.58 16.18 7.65
CA ARG A 269 -1.51 17.08 7.16
C ARG A 269 -1.44 18.37 7.97
N MET A 270 -2.58 18.96 8.33
CA MET A 270 -2.61 20.13 9.22
C MET A 270 -2.02 19.81 10.60
N VAL A 271 -2.25 18.60 11.13
CA VAL A 271 -1.60 18.14 12.38
C VAL A 271 -0.08 18.15 12.24
N LEU A 272 0.45 17.60 11.14
CA LEU A 272 1.90 17.58 10.89
C LEU A 272 2.48 18.99 10.76
N ASP A 273 1.80 19.88 10.03
CA ASP A 273 2.24 21.25 9.83
C ASP A 273 2.30 22.02 11.17
N VAL A 274 1.29 21.86 12.03
CA VAL A 274 1.24 22.49 13.38
C VAL A 274 2.23 21.84 14.34
N ALA A 275 2.54 20.56 14.17
CA ALA A 275 3.57 19.86 14.93
C ALA A 275 5.00 20.18 14.45
N GLY A 276 5.16 21.00 13.40
CA GLY A 276 6.47 21.35 12.85
C GLY A 276 7.17 20.20 12.12
N VAL A 277 6.43 19.13 11.78
CA VAL A 277 6.98 17.94 11.14
C VAL A 277 7.11 18.18 9.64
N LYS A 278 8.34 18.45 9.21
CA LYS A 278 8.67 18.64 7.79
C LYS A 278 8.92 17.30 7.10
N ASP A 279 8.57 17.22 5.83
CA ASP A 279 8.97 16.10 4.99
C ASP A 279 10.50 16.13 4.82
N ASP A 280 11.14 14.96 4.84
CA ASP A 280 12.60 14.86 4.68
C ASP A 280 12.99 15.26 3.24
N PRO A 281 13.75 16.36 3.05
CA PRO A 281 14.15 16.82 1.72
C PRO A 281 15.20 15.93 1.05
N GLU A 282 16.07 15.26 1.82
CA GLU A 282 17.16 14.41 1.30
C GLU A 282 16.69 12.99 0.98
N ALA A 283 15.86 12.41 1.85
CA ALA A 283 15.29 11.08 1.63
C ALA A 283 14.04 11.09 0.74
N GLY A 284 13.42 12.26 0.53
CA GLY A 284 12.18 12.43 -0.22
C GLY A 284 10.97 11.74 0.44
N LEU A 285 11.05 11.46 1.75
CA LEU A 285 10.06 10.67 2.45
C LEU A 285 9.00 11.59 3.08
N LYS A 286 7.75 11.42 2.63
CA LYS A 286 6.60 12.17 3.15
C LYS A 286 5.98 11.47 4.36
N TYR A 287 5.82 12.21 5.45
CA TYR A 287 5.03 11.73 6.58
C TYR A 287 3.55 11.73 6.20
N THR A 288 2.90 10.59 6.44
CA THR A 288 1.48 10.41 6.14
C THR A 288 0.81 9.67 7.28
N ILE A 289 -0.51 9.53 7.23
CA ILE A 289 -1.23 8.71 8.20
C ILE A 289 -0.72 7.25 8.23
N TYR A 290 -0.13 6.78 7.12
CA TYR A 290 0.51 5.47 7.05
C TYR A 290 1.74 5.36 7.96
N SER A 291 2.45 6.46 8.18
CA SER A 291 3.61 6.52 9.06
C SER A 291 3.27 6.11 10.50
N LEU A 292 2.03 6.33 10.96
CA LEU A 292 1.60 5.90 12.30
C LEU A 292 1.66 4.37 12.48
N ARG A 293 1.19 3.62 11.48
CA ARG A 293 1.32 2.15 11.49
C ARG A 293 2.78 1.74 11.47
N HIS A 294 3.61 2.47 10.73
CA HIS A 294 5.04 2.19 10.66
C HIS A 294 5.73 2.41 12.00
N THR A 295 5.48 3.56 12.63
CA THR A 295 5.85 3.86 14.01
C THR A 295 5.37 2.80 14.99
N ALA A 296 4.12 2.34 14.92
CA ALA A 296 3.59 1.31 15.83
C ALA A 296 4.40 0.00 15.79
N ILE A 297 4.76 -0.45 14.58
CA ILE A 297 5.56 -1.67 14.39
C ILE A 297 6.98 -1.44 14.92
N CYS A 298 7.60 -0.30 14.60
CA CYS A 298 8.92 0.07 15.11
C CYS A 298 8.96 0.15 16.65
N MET A 299 7.97 0.82 17.25
CA MET A 299 7.79 0.87 18.71
C MET A 299 7.68 -0.53 19.29
N ARG A 300 6.93 -1.42 18.64
CA ARG A 300 6.77 -2.75 19.19
C ARG A 300 8.08 -3.54 19.17
N LEU A 301 8.87 -3.42 18.12
CA LEU A 301 10.20 -4.02 18.03
C LEU A 301 11.14 -3.47 19.11
N ILE A 302 11.24 -2.14 19.23
CA ILE A 302 12.16 -1.46 20.16
C ILE A 302 11.72 -1.62 21.62
N LEU A 303 10.49 -1.21 21.94
CA LEU A 303 9.99 -1.15 23.32
C LEU A 303 9.64 -2.52 23.88
N SER A 304 9.72 -3.59 23.08
CA SER A 304 9.57 -4.96 23.61
C SER A 304 10.86 -5.49 24.21
N HIS A 305 11.97 -4.76 24.04
CA HIS A 305 13.27 -5.21 24.53
C HIS A 305 13.62 -6.64 24.06
N GLY A 306 13.17 -6.99 22.84
CA GLY A 306 13.37 -8.28 22.20
C GLY A 306 12.42 -9.41 22.62
N GLU A 307 11.46 -9.17 23.51
CA GLU A 307 10.46 -10.18 23.89
C GLU A 307 9.45 -10.47 22.76
N VAL A 308 9.16 -9.47 21.91
CA VAL A 308 8.23 -9.67 20.81
C VAL A 308 8.93 -10.34 19.64
N ASN A 309 8.56 -11.60 19.41
CA ASN A 309 8.99 -12.34 18.23
C ASN A 309 8.47 -11.67 16.94
N ILE A 310 9.39 -11.41 16.00
CA ILE A 310 9.09 -10.78 14.70
C ILE A 310 8.05 -11.57 13.89
N PHE A 311 8.02 -12.90 14.01
CA PHE A 311 7.03 -13.76 13.38
C PHE A 311 5.63 -13.54 13.97
N ASN A 312 5.52 -13.44 15.30
CA ASN A 312 4.25 -13.16 15.96
C ASN A 312 3.74 -11.75 15.59
N LEU A 313 4.65 -10.77 15.51
CA LEU A 313 4.31 -9.42 15.05
C LEU A 313 3.88 -9.41 13.58
N ALA A 314 4.56 -10.16 12.71
CA ALA A 314 4.19 -10.33 11.30
C ALA A 314 2.80 -10.97 11.16
N LYS A 315 2.52 -12.04 11.91
CA LYS A 315 1.20 -12.69 11.95
C LYS A 315 0.10 -11.72 12.42
N ASN A 316 0.39 -10.90 13.42
CA ASN A 316 -0.58 -9.96 13.99
C ASN A 316 -0.80 -8.70 13.14
N ALA A 317 0.25 -8.09 12.59
CA ALA A 317 0.13 -6.87 11.79
C ALA A 317 -0.13 -7.17 10.31
N ALA A 318 0.08 -8.42 9.87
CA ALA A 318 0.00 -8.90 8.49
C ALA A 318 0.99 -8.35 7.43
N PRO A 319 2.15 -7.71 7.72
CA PRO A 319 3.27 -7.74 6.77
C PRO A 319 3.97 -9.11 6.80
N SER A 320 4.71 -9.49 5.75
CA SER A 320 5.62 -10.64 5.83
C SER A 320 6.83 -10.32 6.73
N VAL A 321 7.50 -11.35 7.25
CA VAL A 321 8.74 -11.17 8.02
C VAL A 321 9.78 -10.38 7.22
N GLU A 322 9.98 -10.76 5.95
CA GLU A 322 10.86 -10.05 5.01
C GLU A 322 10.48 -8.56 4.87
N GLN A 323 9.18 -8.24 4.87
CA GLN A 323 8.73 -6.85 4.84
C GLN A 323 9.04 -6.11 6.14
N ILE A 324 8.92 -6.76 7.30
CA ILE A 324 9.34 -6.16 8.57
C ILE A 324 10.84 -5.87 8.54
N GLU A 325 11.64 -6.84 8.11
CA GLU A 325 13.10 -6.69 8.04
C GLU A 325 13.53 -5.57 7.08
N ARG A 326 13.05 -5.61 5.83
CA ARG A 326 13.44 -4.67 4.78
C ARG A 326 12.98 -3.24 5.06
N PHE A 327 11.75 -3.08 5.58
CA PHE A 327 11.12 -1.77 5.69
C PHE A 327 11.11 -1.16 7.09
N TYR A 328 11.27 -1.95 8.15
CA TYR A 328 11.15 -1.48 9.53
C TYR A 328 12.46 -1.72 10.28
N ALA A 329 12.92 -2.97 10.38
CA ALA A 329 14.10 -3.31 11.17
C ALA A 329 15.39 -2.68 10.64
N ARG A 330 15.55 -2.59 9.31
CA ARG A 330 16.76 -1.99 8.70
C ARG A 330 17.02 -0.54 9.11
N GLN A 331 15.99 0.20 9.51
CA GLN A 331 16.11 1.61 9.91
C GLN A 331 16.26 1.79 11.43
N LEU A 332 16.18 0.71 12.20
CA LEU A 332 16.27 0.75 13.65
C LEU A 332 17.72 0.48 14.08
N PRO A 333 18.25 1.25 15.05
CA PRO A 333 19.53 0.90 15.65
C PRO A 333 19.41 -0.42 16.41
N LEU A 334 20.54 -1.14 16.53
CA LEU A 334 20.62 -2.28 17.45
C LEU A 334 20.37 -1.76 18.87
N SER A 335 19.26 -2.17 19.49
CA SER A 335 18.96 -1.73 20.85
C SER A 335 19.90 -2.40 21.86
N ARG A 336 20.16 -1.73 22.99
CA ARG A 336 20.90 -2.29 24.12
C ARG A 336 20.30 -3.64 24.53
N GLU A 337 18.98 -3.75 24.56
CA GLU A 337 18.32 -4.98 25.02
C GLU A 337 18.40 -6.10 23.99
N LEU A 338 18.45 -5.79 22.68
CA LEU A 338 18.81 -6.78 21.68
C LEU A 338 20.25 -7.27 21.89
N ALA A 339 21.19 -6.39 22.21
CA ALA A 339 22.56 -6.78 22.55
C ALA A 339 22.60 -7.66 23.81
N ILE A 340 21.85 -7.31 24.86
CA ILE A 340 21.68 -8.15 26.06
C ILE A 340 21.11 -9.52 25.68
N ASN A 341 20.06 -9.58 24.85
CA ASN A 341 19.46 -10.84 24.44
C ASN A 341 20.40 -11.70 23.60
N LEU A 342 21.23 -11.10 22.73
CA LEU A 342 22.27 -11.82 21.98
C LEU A 342 23.36 -12.39 22.91
N GLN A 343 23.59 -11.74 24.05
CA GLN A 343 24.56 -12.15 25.08
C GLN A 343 23.96 -13.10 26.13
N LYS A 344 22.63 -13.31 26.14
CA LYS A 344 21.97 -14.27 27.02
C LYS A 344 22.19 -15.68 26.48
N PHE A 345 22.97 -16.47 27.21
CA PHE A 345 23.02 -17.91 27.01
C PHE A 345 21.78 -18.55 27.63
N GLY A 346 21.16 -19.50 26.92
CA GLY A 346 19.96 -20.18 27.42
C GLY A 346 20.27 -20.95 28.70
N GLY A 347 19.78 -20.46 29.86
CA GLY A 347 19.82 -21.22 31.10
C GLY A 347 20.33 -20.51 32.37
N GLN A 348 20.22 -19.19 32.52
CA GLN A 348 20.36 -18.59 33.85
C GLN A 348 19.16 -17.68 34.14
N SER A 349 18.29 -18.19 35.00
CA SER A 349 17.18 -17.47 35.66
C SER A 349 17.71 -16.79 36.91
#